data_AF-A0A371PR04-F1
#
_entry.id   AF-A0A371PR04-F1
#
_cell.length_a   1.000
_cell.length_b   1.000
_cell.length_c   1.000
_cell.angle_alpha   90.00
_cell.angle_beta   90.00
_cell.angle_gamma   90.00
#
_symmetry.space_group_name_H-M   'P 1'
#
loop_
_entity.id
_entity.type
_entity.pdbx_description
1 polymer ?
#
loop_
_entity_poly.entity_id
_entity_poly.type
_entity_poly.pdbx_seq_one_letter_code
_entity_poly.pdbx_strand_id
1 'polypeptide(L)'
;MRPYSVGMVLEIQPESSPQHLLQKWIADLPYQLLLLEKVLLGEGFPFDYSPKSLDALEARLLEHHDSAQDPAKRKEFVESAMAYLGEVLLGIAGGAWGWNTRPVDDLPGQPVVWPDPELELSPVAPKLLISYALRVRTGTAFAEEIERLRQAVTARQHAVPGWEPAKEHTPHVDPTAPLPEDPVLTAWLAERREALPAWAEGAFNGAWRWNFHPDTLDWLEAVVRQRFATVEEFDASRDEPFVQGACWYMGEVIRRNKGAVWQYIPFDPDAEPGAPGSRESVWTEVPFVDQPDKRVGGAAIPLGCLRELLFGEEVDGKREEGESLWDVLFWFRSSSYAHVGALLTRMGMAPREKVDSVLAKYAEFAHDELPPHEVPDALEAFGVAISAHGDDVDDLEESYRGILEEAAALTDGAVTITDVRLHGGEYGEVLEFARNGVLVTQQTEHQSDEYLDHLAIMEFIDHVDPDPGDDTRRFYLVQFVRLRDANYESYFVFATPEQATVLEKELGLDLR
;
A
#
# COMPACT_ATOMS: atom_id res chain seq x y z
N MET A 1 35.95 19.62 51.18
CA MET A 1 34.76 19.46 50.33
C MET A 1 34.96 20.30 49.07
N ARG A 2 35.31 19.66 47.95
CA ARG A 2 35.20 20.24 46.61
C ARG A 2 34.03 19.53 45.92
N PRO A 3 33.12 20.24 45.24
CA PRO A 3 32.04 19.59 44.53
C PRO A 3 32.57 18.97 43.23
N TYR A 4 32.19 17.73 42.97
CA TYR A 4 32.35 17.07 41.67
C TYR A 4 31.29 17.63 40.72
N SER A 5 31.71 18.37 39.70
CA SER A 5 30.91 18.59 38.50
C SER A 5 31.12 17.40 37.57
N VAL A 6 30.11 16.55 37.44
CA VAL A 6 30.00 15.59 36.33
C VAL A 6 29.39 16.37 35.18
N GLY A 7 30.24 16.90 34.30
CA GLY A 7 29.80 17.31 32.97
C GLY A 7 29.58 16.05 32.14
N MET A 8 28.33 15.75 31.80
CA MET A 8 28.05 14.88 30.66
C MET A 8 28.52 15.63 29.41
N VAL A 9 29.67 15.22 28.90
CA VAL A 9 30.08 15.55 27.54
C VAL A 9 29.24 14.66 26.64
N LEU A 10 28.27 15.23 25.94
CA LEU A 10 27.73 14.63 24.73
C LEU A 10 28.90 14.53 23.75
N GLU A 11 29.47 13.34 23.59
CA GLU A 11 30.48 13.07 22.58
C GLU A 11 29.84 13.18 21.20
N ILE A 12 30.00 14.35 20.57
CA ILE A 12 29.72 14.55 19.15
C ILE A 12 30.66 13.59 18.39
N GLN A 13 30.09 12.54 17.81
CA GLN A 13 30.85 11.57 17.02
C GLN A 13 31.50 12.28 15.82
N PRO A 14 32.75 11.93 15.46
CA PRO A 14 33.39 12.54 14.30
C PRO A 14 32.60 12.20 13.03
N GLU A 15 32.47 13.18 12.12
CA GLU A 15 31.75 13.06 10.82
C GLU A 15 32.26 11.91 9.93
N SER A 16 33.41 11.32 10.25
CA SER A 16 34.00 10.19 9.55
C SER A 16 33.85 8.85 10.28
N SER A 17 33.10 8.79 11.38
CA SER A 17 32.88 7.54 12.10
C SER A 17 31.99 6.58 11.27
N PRO A 18 32.22 5.25 11.34
CA PRO A 18 31.39 4.27 10.62
C PRO A 18 29.90 4.38 10.94
N GLN A 19 29.56 4.69 12.19
CA GLN A 19 28.18 4.90 12.64
C GLN A 19 27.56 6.13 11.97
N HIS A 20 28.28 7.25 11.92
CA HIS A 20 27.80 8.47 11.27
C HIS A 20 27.64 8.29 9.75
N LEU A 21 28.59 7.59 9.11
CA LEU A 21 28.51 7.28 7.68
C LEU A 21 27.34 6.34 7.36
N LEU A 22 27.05 5.37 8.23
CA LEU A 22 25.88 4.53 8.13
C LEU A 22 24.58 5.32 8.28
N GLN A 23 24.49 6.19 9.30
CA GLN A 23 23.33 7.04 9.52
C GLN A 23 23.06 7.96 8.32
N LYS A 24 24.13 8.56 7.76
CA LYS A 24 24.03 9.36 6.54
C LYS A 24 23.54 8.53 5.36
N TRP A 25 24.10 7.34 5.14
CA TRP A 25 23.64 6.43 4.08
C TRP A 25 22.16 6.09 4.23
N ILE A 26 21.71 5.70 5.43
CA ILE A 26 20.31 5.38 5.72
C ILE A 26 19.41 6.59 5.46
N ALA A 27 19.82 7.80 5.87
CA ALA A 27 19.07 9.03 5.60
C ALA A 27 18.98 9.35 4.10
N ASP A 28 20.01 9.00 3.32
CA ASP A 28 20.06 9.22 1.87
C ASP A 28 19.30 8.15 1.07
N LEU A 29 18.97 6.98 1.66
CA LEU A 29 18.31 5.86 0.95
C LEU A 29 17.03 6.27 0.19
N PRO A 30 16.07 7.01 0.78
CA PRO A 30 14.84 7.39 0.07
C PRO A 30 15.13 8.21 -1.19
N TYR A 31 16.09 9.13 -1.11
CA TYR A 31 16.52 9.93 -2.25
C TYR A 31 17.15 9.06 -3.34
N GLN A 32 18.03 8.13 -2.96
CA GLN A 32 18.67 7.21 -3.91
C GLN A 32 17.65 6.31 -4.62
N LEU A 33 16.66 5.78 -3.89
CA LEU A 33 15.60 4.95 -4.46
C LEU A 33 14.72 5.75 -5.42
N LEU A 34 14.32 6.96 -5.04
CA LEU A 34 13.54 7.86 -5.88
C LEU A 34 14.29 8.24 -7.17
N LEU A 35 15.58 8.59 -7.04
CA LEU A 35 16.44 8.93 -8.16
C LEU A 35 16.58 7.75 -9.14
N LEU A 36 16.78 6.53 -8.60
CA LEU A 36 16.86 5.32 -9.39
C LEU A 36 15.58 5.11 -10.22
N GLU A 37 14.43 5.19 -9.56
CA GLU A 37 13.13 4.94 -10.17
C GLU A 37 12.79 5.99 -11.23
N LYS A 38 12.85 7.27 -10.87
CA LYS A 38 12.29 8.36 -11.69
C LYS A 38 13.22 8.86 -12.77
N VAL A 39 14.53 8.76 -12.56
CA VAL A 39 15.50 9.41 -13.45
C VAL A 39 16.33 8.38 -14.21
N LEU A 40 16.67 7.25 -13.58
CA LEU A 40 17.75 6.38 -14.08
C LEU A 40 17.28 5.11 -14.77
N LEU A 41 16.12 4.53 -14.41
CA LEU A 41 15.65 3.26 -15.00
C LEU A 41 14.65 3.44 -16.17
N GLY A 42 13.96 4.58 -16.23
CA GLY A 42 12.96 4.90 -17.26
C GLY A 42 11.65 4.09 -17.13
N GLU A 43 10.67 4.40 -17.97
CA GLU A 43 9.36 3.74 -17.94
C GLU A 43 9.45 2.23 -18.26
N GLY A 44 8.71 1.41 -17.51
CA GLY A 44 8.62 -0.04 -17.70
C GLY A 44 9.59 -0.89 -16.88
N PHE A 45 10.42 -0.31 -16.01
CA PHE A 45 11.18 -1.09 -15.03
C PHE A 45 10.25 -1.55 -13.88
N PRO A 46 10.26 -2.85 -13.50
CA PRO A 46 9.45 -3.34 -12.38
C PRO A 46 10.08 -2.94 -11.04
N PHE A 47 9.78 -1.73 -10.54
CA PHE A 47 10.31 -1.22 -9.27
C PHE A 47 9.55 -1.78 -8.06
N ASP A 48 9.47 -3.10 -7.94
CA ASP A 48 8.59 -3.82 -6.99
C ASP A 48 9.33 -4.49 -5.83
N TYR A 49 10.64 -4.24 -5.72
CA TYR A 49 11.56 -4.86 -4.77
C TYR A 49 11.58 -6.40 -4.82
N SER A 50 11.11 -6.98 -5.93
CA SER A 50 11.12 -8.42 -6.12
C SER A 50 12.51 -8.91 -6.53
N PRO A 51 12.84 -10.18 -6.27
CA PRO A 51 14.08 -10.76 -6.78
C PRO A 51 14.19 -10.72 -8.31
N LYS A 52 13.06 -10.70 -9.03
CA LYS A 52 13.01 -10.66 -10.49
C LYS A 52 13.36 -9.26 -11.04
N SER A 53 13.07 -8.20 -10.30
CA SER A 53 13.47 -6.85 -10.71
C SER A 53 15.00 -6.68 -10.74
N LEU A 54 15.73 -7.47 -9.96
CA LEU A 54 17.20 -7.46 -9.99
C LEU A 54 17.78 -8.02 -11.29
N ASP A 55 17.10 -8.96 -11.96
CA ASP A 55 17.52 -9.41 -13.29
C ASP A 55 17.46 -8.24 -14.29
N ALA A 56 16.38 -7.47 -14.24
CA ALA A 56 16.22 -6.26 -15.06
C ALA A 56 17.25 -5.18 -14.67
N LEU A 57 17.54 -5.02 -13.38
CA LEU A 57 18.54 -4.04 -12.91
C LEU A 57 19.95 -4.40 -13.37
N GLU A 58 20.34 -5.67 -13.29
CA GLU A 58 21.65 -6.13 -13.78
C GLU A 58 21.79 -5.88 -15.28
N ALA A 59 20.76 -6.21 -16.07
CA ALA A 59 20.74 -5.94 -17.50
C ALA A 59 20.93 -4.45 -17.81
N ARG A 60 20.21 -3.57 -17.12
CA ARG A 60 20.35 -2.11 -17.29
C ARG A 60 21.72 -1.58 -16.87
N LEU A 61 22.29 -2.10 -15.78
CA LEU A 61 23.66 -1.75 -15.36
C LEU A 61 24.70 -2.14 -16.42
N LEU A 62 24.56 -3.30 -17.05
CA LEU A 62 25.43 -3.75 -18.14
C LEU A 62 25.30 -2.86 -19.38
N GLU A 63 24.06 -2.57 -19.81
CA GLU A 63 23.77 -1.69 -20.95
C GLU A 63 24.29 -0.26 -20.74
N HIS A 64 24.05 0.33 -19.57
CA HIS A 64 24.54 1.67 -19.23
C HIS A 64 26.05 1.72 -19.07
N HIS A 65 26.69 0.66 -18.57
CA HIS A 65 28.14 0.63 -18.43
C HIS A 65 28.85 0.69 -19.80
N ASP A 66 28.28 0.05 -20.82
CA ASP A 66 28.81 0.04 -22.17
C ASP A 66 28.47 1.32 -22.96
N SER A 67 27.37 2.02 -22.63
CA SER A 67 26.89 3.21 -23.35
C SER A 67 27.21 4.57 -22.70
N ALA A 68 27.38 4.63 -21.38
CA ALA A 68 27.55 5.89 -20.65
C ALA A 68 28.93 6.50 -20.89
N GLN A 69 28.97 7.68 -21.53
CA GLN A 69 30.20 8.46 -21.73
C GLN A 69 30.56 9.34 -20.52
N ASP A 70 29.62 9.59 -19.62
CA ASP A 70 29.79 10.47 -18.45
C ASP A 70 30.06 9.65 -17.16
N PRO A 71 31.27 9.77 -16.56
CA PRO A 71 31.61 9.10 -15.31
C PRO A 71 30.75 9.51 -14.12
N ALA A 72 30.23 10.75 -14.08
CA ALA A 72 29.44 11.23 -12.95
C ALA A 72 28.07 10.54 -12.91
N LYS A 73 27.36 10.51 -14.04
CA LYS A 73 26.07 9.78 -14.17
C LYS A 73 26.22 8.29 -13.91
N ARG A 74 27.37 7.71 -14.31
CA ARG A 74 27.66 6.30 -14.02
C ARG A 74 27.80 6.05 -12.52
N LYS A 75 28.47 6.95 -11.80
CA LYS A 75 28.63 6.85 -10.35
C LYS A 75 27.27 6.96 -9.64
N GLU A 76 26.48 7.95 -10.02
CA GLU A 76 25.13 8.16 -9.50
C GLU A 76 24.24 6.92 -9.71
N PHE A 77 24.23 6.35 -10.91
CA PHE A 77 23.48 5.12 -11.18
C PHE A 77 23.94 3.93 -10.36
N VAL A 78 25.24 3.77 -10.13
CA VAL A 78 25.76 2.72 -9.26
C VAL A 78 25.35 2.96 -7.81
N GLU A 79 25.42 4.18 -7.30
CA GLU A 79 25.02 4.52 -5.92
C GLU A 79 23.53 4.26 -5.69
N SER A 80 22.68 4.67 -6.62
CA SER A 80 21.25 4.43 -6.53
C SER A 80 20.89 2.94 -6.69
N ALA A 81 21.57 2.22 -7.60
CA ALA A 81 21.41 0.77 -7.73
C ALA A 81 21.88 0.00 -6.49
N MET A 82 22.90 0.49 -5.77
CA MET A 82 23.34 -0.11 -4.51
C MET A 82 22.24 -0.06 -3.44
N ALA A 83 21.50 1.05 -3.34
CA ALA A 83 20.40 1.20 -2.40
C ALA A 83 19.31 0.16 -2.69
N TYR A 84 18.82 0.11 -3.93
CA TYR A 84 17.78 -0.84 -4.32
C TYR A 84 18.19 -2.30 -4.19
N LEU A 85 19.39 -2.66 -4.68
CA LEU A 85 19.94 -4.00 -4.55
C LEU A 85 20.03 -4.41 -3.08
N GLY A 86 20.54 -3.54 -2.20
CA GLY A 86 20.64 -3.85 -0.78
C GLY A 86 19.27 -4.06 -0.12
N GLU A 87 18.27 -3.25 -0.46
CA GLU A 87 16.90 -3.40 0.04
C GLU A 87 16.24 -4.71 -0.36
N VAL A 88 16.45 -5.16 -1.61
CA VAL A 88 15.95 -6.46 -2.06
C VAL A 88 16.67 -7.60 -1.32
N LEU A 89 17.98 -7.51 -1.12
CA LEU A 89 18.74 -8.52 -0.38
C LEU A 89 18.31 -8.61 1.10
N LEU A 90 18.06 -7.48 1.76
CA LEU A 90 17.49 -7.42 3.11
C LEU A 90 16.08 -8.02 3.16
N GLY A 91 15.26 -7.81 2.13
CA GLY A 91 13.94 -8.44 2.02
C GLY A 91 13.99 -9.96 1.91
N ILE A 92 15.10 -10.54 1.42
CA ILE A 92 15.28 -11.99 1.29
C ILE A 92 15.85 -12.60 2.57
N ALA A 93 16.91 -11.99 3.11
CA ALA A 93 17.73 -12.61 4.16
C ALA A 93 17.58 -11.94 5.54
N GLY A 94 16.71 -10.94 5.68
CA GLY A 94 16.57 -10.16 6.90
C GLY A 94 17.85 -9.39 7.24
N GLY A 95 18.03 -9.11 8.53
CA GLY A 95 19.16 -8.37 9.07
C GLY A 95 19.06 -6.86 8.80
N ALA A 96 20.20 -6.18 8.64
CA ALA A 96 20.25 -4.72 8.66
C ALA A 96 21.28 -4.14 7.70
N TRP A 97 21.13 -2.86 7.38
CA TRP A 97 22.23 -2.09 6.83
C TRP A 97 23.35 -1.95 7.85
N GLY A 98 24.59 -2.01 7.38
CA GLY A 98 25.76 -1.71 8.19
C GLY A 98 26.86 -1.05 7.37
N TRP A 99 27.97 -0.74 8.04
CA TRP A 99 29.11 -0.08 7.42
C TRP A 99 30.35 -0.97 7.48
N ASN A 100 30.93 -1.26 6.32
CA ASN A 100 32.23 -1.91 6.25
C ASN A 100 33.31 -0.84 6.21
N THR A 101 34.20 -0.86 7.20
CA THR A 101 35.30 0.11 7.34
C THR A 101 36.48 -0.14 6.42
N ARG A 102 36.46 -1.25 5.65
CA ARG A 102 37.47 -1.51 4.62
C ARG A 102 37.35 -0.42 3.54
N PRO A 103 38.40 0.39 3.30
CA PRO A 103 38.35 1.44 2.30
C PRO A 103 38.05 0.88 0.90
N VAL A 104 37.22 1.59 0.15
CA VAL A 104 36.90 1.30 -1.25
C VAL A 104 37.04 2.60 -2.03
N ASP A 105 37.92 2.59 -3.03
CA ASP A 105 38.38 3.80 -3.72
C ASP A 105 38.90 4.85 -2.71
N ASP A 106 38.43 6.09 -2.79
CA ASP A 106 38.80 7.19 -1.90
C ASP A 106 37.88 7.30 -0.65
N LEU A 107 36.95 6.36 -0.44
CA LEU A 107 36.01 6.39 0.68
C LEU A 107 36.51 5.59 1.88
N PRO A 108 36.26 6.05 3.14
CA PRO A 108 36.67 5.38 4.37
C PRO A 108 35.84 4.11 4.70
N GLY A 109 35.15 3.56 3.71
CA GLY A 109 34.30 2.38 3.83
C GLY A 109 33.18 2.36 2.78
N GLN A 110 32.22 1.47 2.97
CA GLN A 110 31.04 1.36 2.13
C GLN A 110 29.85 0.76 2.90
N PRO A 111 28.61 1.07 2.49
CA PRO A 111 27.43 0.39 3.02
C PRO A 111 27.44 -1.08 2.61
N VAL A 112 26.97 -1.95 3.52
CA VAL A 112 26.84 -3.39 3.32
C VAL A 112 25.52 -3.86 3.92
N VAL A 113 24.98 -4.94 3.35
CA VAL A 113 23.86 -5.69 3.91
C VAL A 113 24.43 -6.74 4.86
N TRP A 114 24.04 -6.69 6.12
CA TRP A 114 24.27 -7.77 7.09
C TRP A 114 23.02 -8.65 7.08
N PRO A 115 23.09 -9.88 6.55
CA PRO A 115 21.98 -10.83 6.66
C PRO A 115 21.62 -11.10 8.12
N ASP A 116 20.43 -11.65 8.36
CA ASP A 116 19.99 -12.05 9.70
C ASP A 116 21.11 -12.84 10.41
N PRO A 117 21.50 -12.45 11.64
CA PRO A 117 22.59 -13.09 12.37
C PRO A 117 22.44 -14.61 12.52
N GLU A 118 21.21 -15.14 12.54
CA GLU A 118 20.94 -16.57 12.63
C GLU A 118 21.29 -17.35 11.35
N LEU A 119 21.52 -16.66 10.23
CA LEU A 119 22.02 -17.26 8.99
C LEU A 119 23.55 -17.46 8.99
N GLU A 120 24.28 -16.83 9.92
CA GLU A 120 25.74 -16.90 10.05
C GLU A 120 26.50 -16.56 8.74
N LEU A 121 25.93 -15.69 7.91
CA LEU A 121 26.51 -15.29 6.63
C LEU A 121 27.44 -14.08 6.75
N SER A 122 28.39 -13.99 5.82
CA SER A 122 29.21 -12.78 5.67
C SER A 122 28.37 -11.64 5.07
N PRO A 123 28.69 -10.37 5.40
CA PRO A 123 28.01 -9.21 4.83
C PRO A 123 28.16 -9.16 3.31
N VAL A 124 27.08 -8.80 2.63
CA VAL A 124 27.08 -8.57 1.18
C VAL A 124 27.32 -7.09 0.94
N ALA A 125 28.31 -6.74 0.13
CA ALA A 125 28.57 -5.36 -0.26
C ALA A 125 27.96 -5.09 -1.64
N PRO A 126 26.84 -4.36 -1.75
CA PRO A 126 26.16 -4.15 -3.03
C PRO A 126 27.08 -3.57 -4.11
N LYS A 127 27.96 -2.63 -3.75
CA LYS A 127 28.96 -2.06 -4.66
C LYS A 127 29.90 -3.11 -5.25
N LEU A 128 30.38 -4.05 -4.42
CA LEU A 128 31.28 -5.11 -4.87
C LEU A 128 30.54 -6.13 -5.73
N LEU A 129 29.27 -6.41 -5.42
CA LEU A 129 28.42 -7.28 -6.23
C LEU A 129 28.14 -6.68 -7.62
N ILE A 130 27.79 -5.39 -7.68
CA ILE A 130 27.65 -4.65 -8.95
C ILE A 130 28.98 -4.64 -9.72
N SER A 131 30.09 -4.34 -9.04
CA SER A 131 31.42 -4.35 -9.67
C SER A 131 31.80 -5.73 -10.22
N TYR A 132 31.41 -6.79 -9.52
CA TYR A 132 31.57 -8.17 -9.97
C TYR A 132 30.72 -8.44 -11.22
N ALA A 133 29.43 -8.11 -11.18
CA ALA A 133 28.49 -8.27 -12.29
C ALA A 133 28.99 -7.58 -13.57
N LEU A 134 29.40 -6.31 -13.46
CA LEU A 134 29.93 -5.51 -14.57
C LEU A 134 31.25 -6.07 -15.15
N ARG A 135 32.03 -6.79 -14.33
CA ARG A 135 33.28 -7.42 -14.74
C ARG A 135 33.05 -8.76 -15.43
N VAL A 136 32.17 -9.61 -14.90
CA VAL A 136 31.91 -10.96 -15.44
C VAL A 136 30.91 -10.96 -16.58
N ARG A 137 29.98 -10.00 -16.59
CA ARG A 137 28.99 -9.74 -17.65
C ARG A 137 28.16 -10.96 -18.02
N THR A 138 27.79 -11.77 -17.03
CA THR A 138 26.93 -12.94 -17.24
C THR A 138 25.46 -12.57 -17.29
N GLY A 139 25.05 -11.47 -16.65
CA GLY A 139 23.65 -11.12 -16.46
C GLY A 139 22.94 -11.98 -15.40
N THR A 140 23.72 -12.66 -14.55
CA THR A 140 23.22 -13.62 -13.55
C THR A 140 23.82 -13.43 -12.17
N ALA A 141 24.71 -12.44 -11.99
CA ALA A 141 25.44 -12.29 -10.73
C ALA A 141 24.51 -11.99 -9.55
N PHE A 142 23.46 -11.20 -9.76
CA PHE A 142 22.47 -10.91 -8.73
C PHE A 142 21.61 -12.13 -8.43
N ALA A 143 21.14 -12.84 -9.48
CA ALA A 143 20.37 -14.07 -9.32
C ALA A 143 21.14 -15.16 -8.55
N GLU A 144 22.43 -15.32 -8.81
CA GLU A 144 23.30 -16.25 -8.09
C GLU A 144 23.43 -15.91 -6.60
N GLU A 145 23.56 -14.62 -6.27
CA GLU A 145 23.64 -14.17 -4.87
C GLU A 145 22.29 -14.33 -4.15
N ILE A 146 21.18 -14.02 -4.83
CA ILE A 146 19.82 -14.26 -4.33
C ILE A 146 19.62 -15.74 -3.99
N GLU A 147 20.02 -16.63 -4.89
CA GLU A 147 19.89 -18.08 -4.70
C GLU A 147 20.74 -18.55 -3.51
N ARG A 148 21.96 -18.03 -3.35
CA ARG A 148 22.80 -18.28 -2.17
C ARG A 148 22.09 -17.89 -0.87
N LEU A 149 21.46 -16.72 -0.82
CA LEU A 149 20.72 -16.24 0.35
C LEU A 149 19.48 -17.10 0.64
N ARG A 150 18.69 -17.41 -0.40
CA ARG A 150 17.50 -18.27 -0.28
C ARG A 150 17.84 -19.66 0.25
N GLN A 151 18.91 -20.27 -0.25
CA GLN A 151 19.36 -21.58 0.24
C GLN A 151 19.69 -21.55 1.74
N ALA A 152 20.32 -20.48 2.22
CA ALA A 152 20.61 -20.30 3.65
C ALA A 152 19.32 -20.15 4.47
N VAL A 153 18.37 -19.33 4.00
CA VAL A 153 17.06 -19.14 4.64
C VAL A 153 16.29 -20.46 4.70
N THR A 154 16.17 -21.18 3.58
CA THR A 154 15.49 -22.48 3.53
C THR A 154 16.16 -23.51 4.44
N ALA A 155 17.50 -23.55 4.49
CA ALA A 155 18.22 -24.44 5.41
C ALA A 155 17.90 -24.12 6.87
N ARG A 156 17.80 -22.83 7.24
CA ARG A 156 17.44 -22.41 8.60
C ARG A 156 15.98 -22.74 8.94
N GLN A 157 15.05 -22.50 8.03
CA GLN A 157 13.63 -22.86 8.17
C GLN A 157 13.42 -24.37 8.36
N HIS A 158 14.22 -25.20 7.68
CA HIS A 158 14.21 -26.65 7.89
C HIS A 158 14.74 -27.05 9.27
N ALA A 159 15.76 -26.35 9.78
CA ALA A 159 16.32 -26.63 11.10
C ALA A 159 15.42 -26.13 12.24
N VAL A 160 14.69 -25.04 12.02
CA VAL A 160 13.81 -24.39 13.00
C VAL A 160 12.46 -24.07 12.33
N PRO A 161 11.47 -24.98 12.39
CA PRO A 161 10.15 -24.74 11.82
C PRO A 161 9.50 -23.48 12.42
N GLY A 162 8.96 -22.63 11.54
CA GLY A 162 8.35 -21.34 11.92
C GLY A 162 9.33 -20.19 12.11
N TRP A 163 10.64 -20.41 11.92
CA TRP A 163 11.60 -19.31 11.84
C TRP A 163 11.45 -18.56 10.50
N GLU A 164 11.54 -17.24 10.56
CA GLU A 164 11.60 -16.37 9.38
C GLU A 164 12.71 -15.34 9.58
N PRO A 165 13.41 -14.93 8.50
CA PRO A 165 14.44 -13.91 8.61
C PRO A 165 13.84 -12.58 9.07
N ALA A 166 14.42 -11.97 10.09
CA ALA A 166 13.95 -10.71 10.65
C ALA A 166 14.78 -9.54 10.11
N LYS A 167 14.16 -8.66 9.32
CA LYS A 167 14.76 -7.42 8.85
C LYS A 167 14.63 -6.32 9.92
N GLU A 168 15.74 -5.65 10.25
CA GLU A 168 15.71 -4.40 11.00
C GLU A 168 15.08 -3.30 10.14
N HIS A 169 14.13 -2.56 10.73
CA HIS A 169 13.43 -1.49 10.05
C HIS A 169 14.41 -0.49 9.44
N THR A 170 14.28 -0.25 8.15
CA THR A 170 14.99 0.79 7.42
C THR A 170 14.13 2.05 7.41
N PRO A 171 14.53 3.10 8.15
CA PRO A 171 13.78 4.35 8.22
C PRO A 171 13.41 4.88 6.83
N HIS A 172 12.15 5.26 6.66
CA HIS A 172 11.61 5.85 5.43
C HIS A 172 11.64 4.95 4.18
N VAL A 173 12.01 3.68 4.32
CA VAL A 173 11.96 2.66 3.24
C VAL A 173 11.03 1.50 3.63
N ASP A 174 11.05 1.07 4.89
CA ASP A 174 10.14 0.06 5.41
C ASP A 174 8.89 0.70 6.03
N PRO A 175 7.77 -0.05 6.10
CA PRO A 175 6.60 0.35 6.86
C PRO A 175 6.89 0.92 8.22
N THR A 176 6.62 2.23 8.37
CA THR A 176 6.49 2.83 9.69
C THR A 176 5.35 2.08 10.40
N ALA A 177 5.60 1.63 11.63
CA ALA A 177 4.49 1.33 12.52
C ALA A 177 3.60 2.60 12.57
N PRO A 178 2.26 2.48 12.50
CA PRO A 178 1.39 3.63 12.64
C PRO A 178 1.80 4.40 13.90
N LEU A 179 1.93 5.72 13.78
CA LEU A 179 2.11 6.56 14.97
C LEU A 179 0.94 6.27 15.93
N PRO A 180 1.17 6.31 17.26
CA PRO A 180 0.10 6.18 18.22
C PRO A 180 -1.05 7.14 17.90
N GLU A 181 -2.29 6.71 18.12
CA GLU A 181 -3.45 7.57 17.90
C GLU A 181 -3.33 8.89 18.69
N ASP A 182 -3.40 10.01 17.96
CA ASP A 182 -3.37 11.35 18.55
C ASP A 182 -4.79 11.91 18.68
N PRO A 183 -5.21 12.41 19.87
CA PRO A 183 -6.55 12.97 20.07
C PRO A 183 -6.91 14.13 19.14
N VAL A 184 -5.92 14.94 18.72
CA VAL A 184 -6.12 16.06 17.77
C VAL A 184 -6.49 15.50 16.40
N LEU A 185 -5.76 14.49 15.92
CA LEU A 185 -6.07 13.83 14.66
C LEU A 185 -7.44 13.16 14.71
N THR A 186 -7.75 12.44 15.78
CA THR A 186 -9.04 11.77 15.95
C THR A 186 -10.20 12.76 15.92
N ALA A 187 -10.08 13.89 16.63
CA ALA A 187 -11.08 14.95 16.59
C ALA A 187 -11.21 15.58 15.20
N TRP A 188 -10.08 15.85 14.54
CA TRP A 188 -10.05 16.43 13.21
C TRP A 188 -10.73 15.53 12.16
N LEU A 189 -10.44 14.23 12.19
CA LEU A 189 -11.04 13.22 11.30
C LEU A 189 -12.55 13.08 11.54
N ALA A 190 -12.97 13.06 12.81
CA ALA A 190 -14.39 12.96 13.16
C ALA A 190 -15.19 14.16 12.66
N GLU A 191 -14.68 15.38 12.88
CA GLU A 191 -15.33 16.61 12.42
C GLU A 191 -15.45 16.65 10.89
N ARG A 192 -14.41 16.26 10.14
CA ARG A 192 -14.49 16.25 8.66
C ARG A 192 -15.40 15.16 8.12
N ARG A 193 -15.42 13.99 8.76
CA ARG A 193 -16.36 12.92 8.40
C ARG A 193 -17.81 13.37 8.54
N GLU A 194 -18.13 14.10 9.60
CA GLU A 194 -19.48 14.66 9.82
C GLU A 194 -19.79 15.79 8.83
N ALA A 195 -18.83 16.68 8.56
CA ALA A 195 -19.01 17.81 7.65
C ALA A 195 -19.03 17.43 6.17
N LEU A 196 -18.62 16.21 5.82
CA LEU A 196 -18.42 15.76 4.44
C LEU A 196 -19.62 16.09 3.55
N PRO A 197 -20.87 15.68 3.82
CA PRO A 197 -21.97 15.86 2.87
C PRO A 197 -22.21 17.33 2.46
N ALA A 198 -22.08 18.26 3.42
CA ALA A 198 -22.28 19.68 3.16
C ALA A 198 -21.06 20.32 2.47
N TRP A 199 -19.85 19.94 2.88
CA TRP A 199 -18.61 20.40 2.23
C TRP A 199 -18.59 19.97 0.77
N ALA A 200 -18.89 18.69 0.57
CA ALA A 200 -19.12 18.05 -0.71
C ALA A 200 -20.08 18.88 -1.57
N GLU A 201 -21.35 18.96 -1.20
CA GLU A 201 -22.37 19.68 -1.98
C GLU A 201 -21.90 21.07 -2.47
N GLY A 202 -21.21 21.83 -1.61
CA GLY A 202 -20.62 23.12 -1.95
C GLY A 202 -19.38 23.07 -2.86
N ALA A 203 -18.51 22.07 -2.75
CA ALA A 203 -17.26 21.99 -3.49
C ALA A 203 -17.43 21.49 -4.94
N PHE A 204 -18.26 20.48 -5.22
CA PHE A 204 -18.52 20.00 -6.61
C PHE A 204 -19.88 20.49 -7.14
N ASN A 205 -20.48 21.55 -6.58
CA ASN A 205 -21.77 22.10 -7.03
C ASN A 205 -22.89 21.04 -7.17
N GLY A 206 -22.92 20.07 -6.25
CA GLY A 206 -23.86 18.94 -6.29
C GLY A 206 -23.70 18.00 -7.50
N ALA A 207 -22.61 18.10 -8.28
CA ALA A 207 -22.50 17.48 -9.60
C ALA A 207 -22.17 15.98 -9.62
N TRP A 208 -21.77 15.35 -8.51
CA TRP A 208 -21.57 13.90 -8.47
C TRP A 208 -21.53 13.35 -7.04
N ARG A 209 -21.68 12.03 -6.88
CA ARG A 209 -21.54 11.34 -5.60
C ARG A 209 -20.05 11.32 -5.22
N TRP A 210 -19.75 11.87 -4.05
CA TRP A 210 -18.42 11.99 -3.44
C TRP A 210 -17.89 10.63 -3.08
N ASN A 211 -17.32 9.99 -4.07
CA ASN A 211 -17.08 8.58 -4.03
C ASN A 211 -15.58 8.29 -3.86
N PHE A 212 -14.72 9.25 -3.54
CA PHE A 212 -13.30 9.00 -3.25
C PHE A 212 -12.56 8.18 -4.33
N HIS A 213 -13.05 8.15 -5.57
CA HIS A 213 -12.36 7.51 -6.69
C HIS A 213 -11.13 8.34 -7.08
N PRO A 214 -10.00 7.74 -7.48
CA PRO A 214 -8.81 8.50 -7.88
C PRO A 214 -9.09 9.60 -8.92
N ASP A 215 -9.93 9.34 -9.93
CA ASP A 215 -10.34 10.33 -10.94
C ASP A 215 -11.03 11.58 -10.38
N THR A 216 -11.54 11.56 -9.14
CA THR A 216 -12.12 12.77 -8.53
C THR A 216 -11.05 13.78 -8.12
N LEU A 217 -9.77 13.41 -8.14
CA LEU A 217 -8.66 14.34 -7.91
C LEU A 217 -8.59 15.42 -9.00
N ASP A 218 -8.89 15.10 -10.26
CA ASP A 218 -8.95 16.11 -11.34
C ASP A 218 -9.99 17.20 -11.03
N TRP A 219 -11.12 16.79 -10.44
CA TRP A 219 -12.20 17.69 -10.05
C TRP A 219 -11.81 18.50 -8.83
N LEU A 220 -11.18 17.87 -7.84
CA LEU A 220 -10.66 18.56 -6.67
C LEU A 220 -9.66 19.64 -7.09
N GLU A 221 -8.74 19.30 -7.98
CA GLU A 221 -7.77 20.21 -8.57
C GLU A 221 -8.48 21.40 -9.24
N ALA A 222 -9.45 21.13 -10.12
CA ALA A 222 -10.19 22.17 -10.82
C ALA A 222 -10.89 23.15 -9.86
N VAL A 223 -11.52 22.63 -8.79
CA VAL A 223 -12.20 23.47 -7.79
C VAL A 223 -11.21 24.30 -6.98
N VAL A 224 -10.06 23.73 -6.60
CA VAL A 224 -9.02 24.46 -5.85
C VAL A 224 -8.43 25.58 -6.71
N ARG A 225 -8.08 25.29 -7.97
CA ARG A 225 -7.59 26.29 -8.94
C ARG A 225 -8.62 27.37 -9.24
N GLN A 226 -9.91 27.03 -9.25
CA GLN A 226 -10.97 28.03 -9.44
C GLN A 226 -11.11 28.96 -8.24
N ARG A 227 -10.86 28.46 -7.02
CA ARG A 227 -11.08 29.20 -5.78
C ARG A 227 -9.91 30.09 -5.39
N PHE A 228 -8.67 29.70 -5.69
CA PHE A 228 -7.46 30.41 -5.28
C PHE A 228 -6.59 30.73 -6.50
N ALA A 229 -6.17 31.99 -6.63
CA ALA A 229 -5.31 32.42 -7.74
C ALA A 229 -3.81 32.42 -7.38
N THR A 230 -3.50 32.39 -6.09
CA THR A 230 -2.14 32.51 -5.55
C THR A 230 -1.94 31.63 -4.31
N VAL A 231 -0.69 31.27 -4.05
CA VAL A 231 -0.28 30.52 -2.86
C VAL A 231 -0.58 31.32 -1.59
N GLU A 232 -0.42 32.64 -1.62
CA GLU A 232 -0.69 33.51 -0.47
C GLU A 232 -2.17 33.52 -0.07
N GLU A 233 -3.08 33.53 -1.05
CA GLU A 233 -4.52 33.42 -0.80
C GLU A 233 -4.87 32.05 -0.19
N PHE A 234 -4.27 30.98 -0.70
CA PHE A 234 -4.47 29.63 -0.16
C PHE A 234 -3.93 29.51 1.28
N ASP A 235 -2.72 29.98 1.53
CA ASP A 235 -2.06 29.93 2.84
C ASP A 235 -2.85 30.75 3.89
N ALA A 236 -3.46 31.87 3.49
CA ALA A 236 -4.33 32.67 4.35
C ALA A 236 -5.66 31.96 4.71
N SER A 237 -6.14 31.09 3.83
CA SER A 237 -7.38 30.31 4.01
C SER A 237 -7.12 28.87 4.47
N ARG A 238 -5.89 28.52 4.87
CA ARG A 238 -5.50 27.13 5.19
C ARG A 238 -6.38 26.46 6.24
N ASP A 239 -6.87 27.21 7.22
CA ASP A 239 -7.70 26.69 8.32
C ASP A 239 -9.20 26.80 8.03
N GLU A 240 -9.59 27.33 6.87
CA GLU A 240 -11.00 27.44 6.50
C GLU A 240 -11.61 26.06 6.19
N PRO A 241 -12.94 25.90 6.40
CA PRO A 241 -13.62 24.63 6.18
C PRO A 241 -13.42 24.05 4.77
N PHE A 242 -13.28 24.91 3.74
CA PHE A 242 -13.05 24.45 2.38
C PHE A 242 -11.70 23.73 2.24
N VAL A 243 -10.59 24.36 2.67
CA VAL A 243 -9.24 23.80 2.52
C VAL A 243 -9.08 22.57 3.39
N GLN A 244 -9.59 22.60 4.63
CA GLN A 244 -9.56 21.46 5.53
C GLN A 244 -10.35 20.26 4.98
N GLY A 245 -11.52 20.50 4.39
CA GLY A 245 -12.29 19.45 3.72
C GLY A 245 -11.60 18.90 2.46
N ALA A 246 -10.92 19.76 1.68
CA ALA A 246 -10.14 19.35 0.52
C ALA A 246 -8.96 18.44 0.91
N CYS A 247 -8.23 18.82 1.97
CA CYS A 247 -7.14 18.03 2.54
C CYS A 247 -7.63 16.65 2.98
N TRP A 248 -8.74 16.62 3.72
CA TRP A 248 -9.36 15.39 4.19
C TRP A 248 -9.84 14.51 3.03
N TYR A 249 -10.51 15.11 2.04
CA TYR A 249 -11.02 14.37 0.88
C TYR A 249 -9.89 13.70 0.11
N MET A 250 -8.82 14.44 -0.22
CA MET A 250 -7.67 13.88 -0.93
C MET A 250 -6.97 12.79 -0.11
N GLY A 251 -6.77 13.02 1.19
CA GLY A 251 -6.19 12.00 2.06
C GLY A 251 -7.07 10.74 2.14
N GLU A 252 -8.40 10.87 2.15
CA GLU A 252 -9.32 9.72 2.10
C GLU A 252 -9.31 9.01 0.74
N VAL A 253 -9.12 9.72 -0.37
CA VAL A 253 -8.87 9.10 -1.69
C VAL A 253 -7.59 8.27 -1.61
N ILE A 254 -6.51 8.80 -1.05
CA ILE A 254 -5.25 8.06 -0.91
C ILE A 254 -5.41 6.85 0.03
N ARG A 255 -6.04 7.06 1.20
CA ARG A 255 -6.29 6.02 2.21
C ARG A 255 -7.05 4.84 1.63
N ARG A 256 -8.16 5.10 0.93
CA ARG A 256 -9.07 4.07 0.41
C ARG A 256 -8.64 3.41 -0.89
N ASN A 257 -7.67 3.95 -1.60
CA ASN A 257 -7.23 3.35 -2.87
C ASN A 257 -5.82 2.77 -2.79
N LYS A 258 -5.10 3.10 -1.72
CA LYS A 258 -3.69 2.75 -1.56
C LYS A 258 -3.27 2.38 -0.15
N GLY A 259 -4.22 2.25 0.76
CA GLY A 259 -3.89 1.68 2.05
C GLY A 259 -3.03 2.56 2.95
N ALA A 260 -3.02 3.86 2.67
CA ALA A 260 -2.35 4.80 3.56
C ALA A 260 -3.04 4.82 4.93
N VAL A 261 -2.34 5.33 5.94
CA VAL A 261 -2.91 5.62 7.25
C VAL A 261 -2.79 7.11 7.52
N TRP A 262 -3.80 7.68 8.17
CA TRP A 262 -3.70 9.04 8.69
C TRP A 262 -2.72 9.08 9.85
N GLN A 263 -1.85 10.07 9.84
CA GLN A 263 -0.86 10.29 10.87
C GLN A 263 -0.81 11.78 11.24
N TYR A 264 -0.28 12.04 12.43
CA TYR A 264 -0.12 13.37 12.99
C TYR A 264 1.07 13.38 13.94
N ILE A 265 1.91 14.40 13.82
CA ILE A 265 3.08 14.57 14.68
C ILE A 265 2.83 15.84 15.52
N PRO A 266 2.63 15.73 16.85
CA PRO A 266 2.47 16.89 17.71
C PRO A 266 3.78 17.67 17.84
N PHE A 267 3.69 18.96 18.15
CA PHE A 267 4.86 19.76 18.47
C PHE A 267 5.53 19.26 19.75
N ASP A 268 6.83 18.98 19.65
CA ASP A 268 7.71 18.63 20.75
C ASP A 268 8.74 19.77 20.95
N PRO A 269 8.72 20.48 22.09
CA PRO A 269 9.67 21.56 22.35
C PRO A 269 11.12 21.08 22.50
N ASP A 270 11.35 19.79 22.73
CA ASP A 270 12.66 19.19 22.88
C ASP A 270 13.19 18.58 21.56
N ALA A 271 12.39 18.60 20.48
CA ALA A 271 12.82 18.10 19.17
C ALA A 271 13.91 18.99 18.55
N GLU A 272 14.91 18.33 17.94
CA GLU A 272 15.97 19.03 17.21
C GLU A 272 15.38 19.80 16.00
N PRO A 273 15.96 20.96 15.61
CA PRO A 273 15.53 21.69 14.43
C PRO A 273 15.49 20.81 13.17
N GLY A 274 14.35 20.78 12.49
CA GLY A 274 14.12 19.96 11.30
C GLY A 274 13.69 18.52 11.57
N ALA A 275 13.78 18.03 12.82
CA ALA A 275 13.27 16.72 13.19
C ALA A 275 11.73 16.70 13.25
N PRO A 276 11.08 15.53 13.10
CA PRO A 276 9.67 15.36 13.43
C PRO A 276 9.35 15.92 14.82
N GLY A 277 8.29 16.74 14.93
CA GLY A 277 7.91 17.41 16.18
C GLY A 277 8.51 18.81 16.34
N SER A 278 9.51 19.19 15.53
CA SER A 278 10.03 20.55 15.51
C SER A 278 9.16 21.48 14.65
N ARG A 279 9.16 22.79 14.95
CA ARG A 279 8.43 23.80 14.15
C ARG A 279 8.97 24.01 12.74
N GLU A 280 10.19 23.55 12.48
CA GLU A 280 10.83 23.66 11.17
C GLU A 280 10.45 22.49 10.24
N SER A 281 9.91 21.41 10.81
CA SER A 281 9.39 20.30 10.03
C SER A 281 8.01 20.61 9.46
N VAL A 282 7.85 20.39 8.16
CA VAL A 282 6.58 20.54 7.44
C VAL A 282 5.51 19.54 7.88
N TRP A 283 5.91 18.48 8.59
CA TRP A 283 5.05 17.40 9.07
C TRP A 283 4.46 17.67 10.47
N THR A 284 5.00 18.65 11.19
CA THR A 284 4.60 18.94 12.57
C THR A 284 3.29 19.72 12.60
N GLU A 285 2.35 19.27 13.43
CA GLU A 285 1.03 19.85 13.62
C GLU A 285 0.17 19.91 12.33
N VAL A 286 0.44 19.02 11.37
CA VAL A 286 -0.33 18.90 10.13
C VAL A 286 -0.74 17.43 9.92
N PRO A 287 -2.04 17.12 9.73
CA PRO A 287 -2.48 15.78 9.34
C PRO A 287 -1.89 15.38 7.98
N PHE A 288 -1.34 14.17 7.89
CA PHE A 288 -0.79 13.62 6.66
C PHE A 288 -1.20 12.16 6.47
N VAL A 289 -1.13 11.68 5.23
CA VAL A 289 -1.33 10.28 4.90
C VAL A 289 0.00 9.63 4.61
N ASP A 290 0.26 8.51 5.26
CA ASP A 290 1.49 7.76 5.16
C ASP A 290 1.14 6.36 4.70
N GLN A 291 1.57 5.95 3.51
CA GLN A 291 1.59 4.52 3.22
C GLN A 291 2.63 3.86 4.09
N PRO A 292 2.22 2.84 4.87
CA PRO A 292 3.15 2.03 5.62
C PRO A 292 4.19 1.47 4.64
N ASP A 293 3.82 0.61 3.70
CA ASP A 293 4.83 0.06 2.80
C ASP A 293 5.28 1.04 1.70
N LYS A 294 6.46 1.67 1.88
CA LYS A 294 7.07 2.57 0.88
C LYS A 294 7.49 1.86 -0.40
N ARG A 295 7.41 0.53 -0.46
CA ARG A 295 7.64 -0.26 -1.67
C ARG A 295 6.45 -0.23 -2.61
N VAL A 296 5.27 0.16 -2.13
CA VAL A 296 4.02 0.28 -2.90
C VAL A 296 3.45 1.70 -2.97
N GLY A 297 4.09 2.68 -2.31
CA GLY A 297 3.82 4.11 -2.52
C GLY A 297 4.47 5.06 -1.49
N GLY A 298 3.81 6.17 -1.18
CA GLY A 298 4.45 7.36 -0.58
C GLY A 298 3.77 7.92 0.66
N ALA A 299 4.24 9.08 1.11
CA ALA A 299 3.53 9.92 2.07
C ALA A 299 3.13 11.21 1.38
N ALA A 300 1.95 11.74 1.71
CA ALA A 300 1.51 13.05 1.27
C ALA A 300 1.07 13.86 2.49
N ILE A 301 1.46 15.13 2.51
CA ILE A 301 0.80 16.15 3.32
C ILE A 301 -0.27 16.75 2.42
N PRO A 302 -1.57 16.45 2.61
CA PRO A 302 -2.58 16.91 1.67
C PRO A 302 -2.59 18.43 1.48
N LEU A 303 -2.36 19.16 2.57
CA LEU A 303 -2.23 20.62 2.53
C LEU A 303 -1.08 21.08 1.63
N GLY A 304 0.07 20.38 1.69
CA GLY A 304 1.23 20.66 0.84
C GLY A 304 0.92 20.38 -0.63
N CYS A 305 0.34 19.23 -0.94
CA CYS A 305 0.00 18.88 -2.33
C CYS A 305 -0.98 19.87 -2.96
N LEU A 306 -2.01 20.29 -2.23
CA LEU A 306 -2.96 21.30 -2.72
C LEU A 306 -2.30 22.67 -2.90
N ARG A 307 -1.31 23.01 -2.06
CA ARG A 307 -0.52 24.24 -2.17
C ARG A 307 0.37 24.23 -3.42
N GLU A 308 0.95 23.08 -3.77
CA GLU A 308 1.80 22.91 -4.97
C GLU A 308 1.06 23.21 -6.28
N LEU A 309 -0.25 22.93 -6.35
CA LEU A 309 -1.09 23.27 -7.51
C LEU A 309 -0.99 24.76 -7.92
N LEU A 310 -0.73 25.64 -6.95
CA LEU A 310 -0.76 27.09 -7.15
C LEU A 310 0.62 27.69 -7.45
N PHE A 311 1.69 26.88 -7.44
CA PHE A 311 3.02 27.29 -7.89
C PHE A 311 3.07 27.35 -9.41
N GLY A 312 2.96 28.54 -9.98
CA GLY A 312 3.28 28.76 -11.40
C GLY A 312 4.53 29.62 -11.52
N GLU A 313 5.54 29.17 -12.27
CA GLU A 313 6.66 30.03 -12.66
C GLU A 313 6.24 30.93 -13.84
N GLU A 314 6.69 32.18 -13.83
CA GLU A 314 6.58 33.06 -14.98
C GLU A 314 7.80 32.83 -15.88
N VAL A 315 7.64 32.02 -16.93
CA VAL A 315 8.67 31.73 -17.92
C VAL A 315 8.31 32.46 -19.22
N ASP A 316 9.20 33.34 -19.70
CA ASP A 316 9.01 34.12 -20.92
C ASP A 316 7.68 34.91 -21.00
N GLY A 317 7.20 35.43 -19.87
CA GLY A 317 5.97 36.23 -19.80
C GLY A 317 4.68 35.44 -19.99
N LYS A 318 4.75 34.10 -19.89
CA LYS A 318 3.61 33.20 -19.71
C LYS A 318 3.74 32.55 -18.34
N ARG A 319 2.64 32.54 -17.58
CA ARG A 319 2.56 31.77 -16.35
C ARG A 319 2.34 30.31 -16.75
N GLU A 320 3.31 29.45 -16.46
CA GLU A 320 3.09 28.00 -16.57
C GLU A 320 2.13 27.57 -15.46
N GLU A 321 1.21 26.66 -15.79
CA GLU A 321 0.31 26.07 -14.79
C GLU A 321 1.15 25.24 -13.80
N GLY A 322 0.84 25.33 -12.51
CA GLY A 322 1.52 24.51 -11.50
C GLY A 322 1.27 23.02 -11.71
N GLU A 323 2.09 22.18 -11.09
CA GLU A 323 2.00 20.71 -11.17
C GLU A 323 0.55 20.24 -10.96
N SER A 324 0.11 19.21 -11.70
CA SER A 324 -1.18 18.57 -11.45
C SER A 324 -1.14 17.74 -10.18
N LEU A 325 -2.30 17.39 -9.61
CA LEU A 325 -2.33 16.47 -8.47
C LEU A 325 -1.69 15.12 -8.81
N TRP A 326 -1.76 14.68 -10.06
CA TRP A 326 -1.12 13.44 -10.50
C TRP A 326 0.40 13.55 -10.62
N ASP A 327 0.93 14.73 -10.92
CA ASP A 327 2.36 14.98 -10.89
C ASP A 327 2.88 14.96 -9.45
N VAL A 328 2.17 15.61 -8.53
CA VAL A 328 2.52 15.65 -7.10
C VAL A 328 2.33 14.28 -6.43
N LEU A 329 1.29 13.54 -6.83
CA LEU A 329 0.95 12.20 -6.32
C LEU A 329 1.39 11.10 -7.31
N PHE A 330 2.51 11.26 -8.00
CA PHE A 330 2.98 10.29 -9.00
C PHE A 330 3.13 8.84 -8.48
N TRP A 331 3.23 8.67 -7.15
CA TRP A 331 3.34 7.38 -6.45
C TRP A 331 1.97 6.77 -6.12
N PHE A 332 0.90 7.56 -6.18
CA PHE A 332 -0.47 7.14 -6.01
C PHE A 332 -1.01 6.57 -7.33
N ARG A 333 -0.57 5.37 -7.69
CA ARG A 333 -1.21 4.55 -8.74
C ARG A 333 -2.42 3.78 -8.17
N SER A 334 -3.14 2.94 -8.89
CA SER A 334 -4.15 2.03 -8.27
C SER A 334 -3.54 0.68 -7.87
N SER A 335 -4.30 -0.24 -7.26
CA SER A 335 -3.83 -1.63 -7.00
C SER A 335 -3.64 -2.40 -8.32
N SER A 336 -3.21 -3.66 -8.30
CA SER A 336 -3.19 -4.53 -9.48
C SER A 336 -3.55 -5.97 -9.08
N TYR A 337 -3.94 -6.82 -10.04
CA TYR A 337 -4.16 -8.25 -9.76
C TYR A 337 -2.91 -8.91 -9.14
N ALA A 338 -1.72 -8.55 -9.63
CA ALA A 338 -0.45 -9.03 -9.08
C ALA A 338 -0.24 -8.59 -7.63
N HIS A 339 -0.58 -7.33 -7.29
CA HIS A 339 -0.52 -6.82 -5.93
C HIS A 339 -1.48 -7.58 -5.01
N VAL A 340 -2.74 -7.73 -5.40
CA VAL A 340 -3.76 -8.45 -4.62
C VAL A 340 -3.33 -9.92 -4.41
N GLY A 341 -2.89 -10.61 -5.44
CA GLY A 341 -2.45 -12.00 -5.34
C GLY A 341 -1.23 -12.19 -4.43
N ALA A 342 -0.24 -11.29 -4.48
CA ALA A 342 0.92 -11.31 -3.59
C ALA A 342 0.50 -11.10 -2.13
N LEU A 343 -0.41 -10.16 -1.88
CA LEU A 343 -0.95 -9.89 -0.55
C LEU A 343 -1.69 -11.10 0.02
N LEU A 344 -2.60 -11.71 -0.75
CA LEU A 344 -3.35 -12.90 -0.33
C LEU A 344 -2.45 -14.11 -0.06
N THR A 345 -1.38 -14.28 -0.85
CA THR A 345 -0.37 -15.32 -0.59
C THR A 345 0.36 -15.06 0.73
N ARG A 346 0.77 -13.81 0.97
CA ARG A 346 1.47 -13.39 2.21
C ARG A 346 0.62 -13.63 3.45
N MET A 347 -0.70 -13.42 3.37
CA MET A 347 -1.65 -13.64 4.46
C MET A 347 -2.11 -15.09 4.61
N GLY A 348 -1.68 -15.99 3.72
CA GLY A 348 -2.12 -17.40 3.71
C GLY A 348 -3.58 -17.57 3.28
N MET A 349 -4.19 -16.57 2.64
CA MET A 349 -5.59 -16.63 2.18
C MET A 349 -5.75 -17.35 0.84
N ALA A 350 -4.71 -17.30 -0.01
CA ALA A 350 -4.70 -18.00 -1.30
C ALA A 350 -3.38 -18.76 -1.48
N PRO A 351 -3.42 -20.02 -1.95
CA PRO A 351 -2.21 -20.76 -2.26
C PRO A 351 -1.54 -20.17 -3.50
N ARG A 352 -0.20 -20.22 -3.54
CA ARG A 352 0.60 -19.68 -4.65
C ARG A 352 0.19 -20.24 -6.02
N GLU A 353 -0.19 -21.52 -6.08
CA GLU A 353 -0.68 -22.16 -7.31
C GLU A 353 -1.96 -21.47 -7.85
N LYS A 354 -2.91 -21.13 -6.98
CA LYS A 354 -4.13 -20.41 -7.36
C LYS A 354 -3.79 -19.02 -7.85
N VAL A 355 -2.89 -18.32 -7.16
CA VAL A 355 -2.43 -16.99 -7.56
C VAL A 355 -1.76 -17.03 -8.93
N ASP A 356 -0.81 -17.93 -9.15
CA ASP A 356 -0.13 -18.09 -10.44
C ASP A 356 -1.12 -18.42 -11.57
N SER A 357 -2.13 -19.26 -11.30
CA SER A 357 -3.18 -19.60 -12.27
C SER A 357 -4.05 -18.39 -12.63
N VAL A 358 -4.42 -17.56 -11.66
CA VAL A 358 -5.22 -16.35 -11.88
C VAL A 358 -4.40 -15.32 -12.65
N LEU A 359 -3.14 -15.06 -12.25
CA LEU A 359 -2.27 -14.13 -12.96
C LEU A 359 -1.98 -14.58 -14.39
N ALA A 360 -1.90 -15.89 -14.66
CA ALA A 360 -1.81 -16.42 -16.01
C ALA A 360 -3.09 -16.19 -16.83
N LYS A 361 -4.27 -16.33 -16.22
CA LYS A 361 -5.56 -16.05 -16.87
C LYS A 361 -5.70 -14.56 -17.23
N TYR A 362 -5.20 -13.68 -16.38
CA TYR A 362 -5.30 -12.22 -16.51
C TYR A 362 -3.99 -11.58 -17.01
N ALA A 363 -3.09 -12.34 -17.65
CA ALA A 363 -1.72 -11.92 -17.93
C ALA A 363 -1.59 -10.61 -18.74
N GLU A 364 -2.60 -10.27 -19.56
CA GLU A 364 -2.61 -9.04 -20.36
C GLU A 364 -2.72 -7.76 -19.51
N PHE A 365 -3.35 -7.83 -18.33
CA PHE A 365 -3.60 -6.68 -17.45
C PHE A 365 -3.31 -6.98 -15.97
N ALA A 366 -2.64 -8.10 -15.68
CA ALA A 366 -2.35 -8.51 -14.30
C ALA A 366 -1.52 -7.48 -13.52
N HIS A 367 -0.75 -6.66 -14.24
CA HIS A 367 0.10 -5.59 -13.69
C HIS A 367 -0.46 -4.20 -13.95
N ASP A 368 -1.59 -4.09 -14.65
CA ASP A 368 -2.25 -2.81 -14.91
C ASP A 368 -2.91 -2.30 -13.64
N GLU A 369 -3.21 -1.01 -13.64
CA GLU A 369 -3.91 -0.35 -12.56
C GLU A 369 -5.35 -0.89 -12.49
N LEU A 370 -5.60 -1.64 -11.41
CA LEU A 370 -6.90 -2.16 -11.01
C LEU A 370 -7.63 -1.07 -10.22
N PRO A 371 -8.70 -0.49 -10.79
CA PRO A 371 -9.46 0.53 -10.09
C PRO A 371 -10.14 -0.08 -8.86
N PRO A 372 -10.44 0.74 -7.84
CA PRO A 372 -10.93 0.26 -6.54
C PRO A 372 -12.22 -0.58 -6.60
N HIS A 373 -13.08 -0.32 -7.59
CA HIS A 373 -14.33 -1.06 -7.78
C HIS A 373 -14.14 -2.44 -8.42
N GLU A 374 -12.98 -2.70 -9.02
CA GLU A 374 -12.59 -4.01 -9.56
C GLU A 374 -11.67 -4.80 -8.61
N VAL A 375 -11.26 -4.20 -7.48
CA VAL A 375 -10.52 -4.93 -6.42
C VAL A 375 -11.34 -6.11 -5.88
N PRO A 376 -12.67 -5.99 -5.63
CA PRO A 376 -13.49 -7.12 -5.22
C PRO A 376 -13.54 -8.25 -6.26
N ASP A 377 -13.57 -7.93 -7.56
CA ASP A 377 -13.47 -8.93 -8.64
C ASP A 377 -12.18 -9.74 -8.54
N ALA A 378 -11.06 -9.06 -8.24
CA ALA A 378 -9.80 -9.75 -8.04
C ALA A 378 -9.86 -10.70 -6.82
N LEU A 379 -10.46 -10.28 -5.71
CA LEU A 379 -10.63 -11.12 -4.51
C LEU A 379 -11.48 -12.37 -4.81
N GLU A 380 -12.56 -12.20 -5.57
CA GLU A 380 -13.40 -13.31 -6.03
C GLU A 380 -12.62 -14.24 -6.96
N ALA A 381 -11.89 -13.70 -7.93
CA ALA A 381 -11.06 -14.49 -8.86
C ALA A 381 -9.99 -15.34 -8.13
N PHE A 382 -9.39 -14.78 -7.06
CA PHE A 382 -8.45 -15.50 -6.19
C PHE A 382 -9.12 -16.50 -5.24
N GLY A 383 -10.45 -16.49 -5.15
CA GLY A 383 -11.24 -17.46 -4.38
C GLY A 383 -11.29 -17.15 -2.89
N VAL A 384 -11.34 -15.86 -2.53
CA VAL A 384 -11.47 -15.42 -1.13
C VAL A 384 -12.72 -14.57 -0.90
N ALA A 385 -13.51 -14.34 -1.95
CA ALA A 385 -14.77 -13.61 -1.92
C ALA A 385 -15.82 -14.28 -2.80
N ILE A 386 -17.06 -13.91 -2.58
CA ILE A 386 -18.21 -14.21 -3.45
C ILE A 386 -18.90 -12.90 -3.85
N SER A 387 -19.63 -12.93 -4.96
CA SER A 387 -20.44 -11.81 -5.44
C SER A 387 -21.91 -12.20 -5.54
N ALA A 388 -22.79 -11.25 -5.22
CA ALA A 388 -24.20 -11.30 -5.60
C ALA A 388 -24.41 -10.32 -6.75
N HIS A 389 -24.75 -10.86 -7.94
CA HIS A 389 -25.01 -10.07 -9.14
C HIS A 389 -26.21 -9.14 -8.97
N GLY A 390 -26.07 -7.90 -9.48
CA GLY A 390 -27.13 -6.89 -9.46
C GLY A 390 -27.97 -6.81 -10.74
N ASP A 391 -27.66 -7.67 -11.72
CA ASP A 391 -28.39 -7.79 -12.99
C ASP A 391 -29.57 -8.77 -12.86
N ASP A 392 -30.35 -8.92 -13.94
CA ASP A 392 -31.48 -9.84 -14.00
C ASP A 392 -31.03 -11.31 -13.87
N VAL A 393 -31.79 -12.08 -13.09
CA VAL A 393 -31.59 -13.51 -12.90
C VAL A 393 -32.74 -14.31 -13.49
N ASP A 394 -32.41 -15.47 -14.08
CA ASP A 394 -33.40 -16.36 -14.69
C ASP A 394 -34.25 -17.11 -13.64
N ASP A 395 -33.66 -17.42 -12.47
CA ASP A 395 -34.31 -18.15 -11.39
C ASP A 395 -33.74 -17.70 -10.03
N LEU A 396 -34.60 -17.13 -9.18
CA LEU A 396 -34.22 -16.63 -7.85
C LEU A 396 -33.76 -17.75 -6.91
N GLU A 397 -34.44 -18.91 -6.91
CA GLU A 397 -34.08 -20.01 -6.00
C GLU A 397 -32.71 -20.59 -6.37
N GLU A 398 -32.45 -20.80 -7.67
CA GLU A 398 -31.16 -21.26 -8.17
C GLU A 398 -30.06 -20.24 -7.89
N SER A 399 -30.34 -18.94 -8.03
CA SER A 399 -29.38 -17.87 -7.73
C SER A 399 -29.02 -17.80 -6.25
N TYR A 400 -30.00 -17.85 -5.33
CA TYR A 400 -29.73 -17.93 -3.89
C TYR A 400 -28.97 -19.20 -3.52
N ARG A 401 -29.32 -20.33 -4.15
CA ARG A 401 -28.61 -21.60 -3.95
C ARG A 401 -27.14 -21.47 -4.36
N GLY A 402 -26.86 -20.88 -5.52
CA GLY A 402 -25.50 -20.65 -6.00
C GLY A 402 -24.66 -19.84 -5.00
N ILE A 403 -25.18 -18.70 -4.54
CA ILE A 403 -24.50 -17.84 -3.56
C ILE A 403 -24.21 -18.60 -2.26
N LEU A 404 -25.17 -19.36 -1.74
CA LEU A 404 -25.00 -20.15 -0.52
C LEU A 404 -24.00 -21.30 -0.70
N GLU A 405 -23.97 -21.94 -1.87
CA GLU A 405 -23.02 -23.02 -2.20
C GLU A 405 -21.59 -22.49 -2.33
N GLU A 406 -21.40 -21.34 -2.99
CA GLU A 406 -20.11 -20.66 -3.09
C GLU A 406 -19.61 -20.19 -1.73
N ALA A 407 -20.48 -19.59 -0.91
CA ALA A 407 -20.15 -19.19 0.46
C ALA A 407 -19.71 -20.40 1.29
N ALA A 408 -20.46 -21.51 1.24
CA ALA A 408 -20.13 -22.73 1.97
C ALA A 408 -18.79 -23.33 1.50
N ALA A 409 -18.47 -23.27 0.21
CA ALA A 409 -17.22 -23.79 -0.34
C ALA A 409 -15.98 -23.07 0.22
N LEU A 410 -16.08 -21.78 0.56
CA LEU A 410 -14.99 -21.02 1.18
C LEU A 410 -14.68 -21.42 2.62
N THR A 411 -15.62 -22.10 3.30
CA THR A 411 -15.46 -22.50 4.71
C THR A 411 -14.63 -23.76 4.92
N ASP A 412 -14.03 -24.32 3.86
CA ASP A 412 -13.26 -25.57 3.89
C ASP A 412 -14.02 -26.75 4.53
N GLY A 413 -15.35 -26.74 4.41
CA GLY A 413 -16.26 -27.75 4.96
C GLY A 413 -16.70 -27.54 6.41
N ALA A 414 -16.36 -26.41 7.05
CA ALA A 414 -16.89 -26.05 8.36
C ALA A 414 -18.40 -25.80 8.32
N VAL A 415 -18.91 -25.30 7.19
CA VAL A 415 -20.34 -25.10 6.95
C VAL A 415 -20.79 -25.89 5.73
N THR A 416 -21.90 -26.59 5.89
CA THR A 416 -22.63 -27.27 4.81
C THR A 416 -23.99 -26.65 4.66
N ILE A 417 -24.39 -26.39 3.42
CA ILE A 417 -25.72 -25.87 3.08
C ILE A 417 -26.46 -26.94 2.28
N THR A 418 -27.66 -27.30 2.72
CA THR A 418 -28.55 -28.21 1.99
C THR A 418 -29.98 -27.68 1.99
N ASP A 419 -30.85 -28.32 1.19
CA ASP A 419 -32.29 -28.08 1.21
C ASP A 419 -32.73 -26.63 0.97
N VAL A 420 -31.94 -25.85 0.20
CA VAL A 420 -32.30 -24.48 -0.19
C VAL A 420 -33.63 -24.49 -0.93
N ARG A 421 -34.58 -23.66 -0.50
CA ARG A 421 -35.90 -23.49 -1.11
C ARG A 421 -36.36 -22.05 -0.96
N LEU A 422 -36.92 -21.49 -2.02
CA LEU A 422 -37.60 -20.20 -1.98
C LEU A 422 -39.09 -20.45 -2.16
N HIS A 423 -39.89 -20.00 -1.20
CA HIS A 423 -41.35 -20.17 -1.30
C HIS A 423 -42.10 -19.02 -0.64
N GLY A 424 -43.24 -18.67 -1.22
CA GLY A 424 -44.00 -17.48 -0.81
C GLY A 424 -44.64 -16.83 -2.02
N GLY A 425 -45.28 -15.68 -1.82
CA GLY A 425 -45.97 -14.93 -2.88
C GLY A 425 -45.05 -14.00 -3.65
N GLU A 426 -45.61 -13.29 -4.62
CA GLU A 426 -44.91 -12.66 -5.76
C GLU A 426 -43.74 -11.72 -5.42
N TYR A 427 -43.64 -11.14 -4.21
CA TYR A 427 -42.59 -10.16 -3.80
C TYR A 427 -42.37 -10.14 -2.27
N GLY A 428 -42.34 -11.31 -1.65
CA GLY A 428 -42.37 -11.47 -0.18
C GLY A 428 -42.16 -12.93 0.21
N GLU A 429 -41.16 -13.54 -0.42
CA GLU A 429 -40.81 -14.94 -0.26
C GLU A 429 -40.02 -15.20 1.03
N VAL A 430 -39.97 -16.48 1.37
CA VAL A 430 -39.20 -17.01 2.48
C VAL A 430 -38.15 -17.94 1.89
N LEU A 431 -36.88 -17.59 2.11
CA LEU A 431 -35.74 -18.43 1.81
C LEU A 431 -35.49 -19.35 3.01
N GLU A 432 -35.56 -20.66 2.78
CA GLU A 432 -35.20 -21.68 3.76
C GLU A 432 -34.01 -22.49 3.28
N PHE A 433 -33.08 -22.78 4.18
CA PHE A 433 -31.97 -23.69 3.94
C PHE A 433 -31.50 -24.35 5.24
N ALA A 434 -30.81 -25.48 5.15
CA ALA A 434 -30.24 -26.15 6.30
C ALA A 434 -28.73 -25.88 6.39
N ARG A 435 -28.30 -25.16 7.44
CA ARG A 435 -26.89 -24.96 7.82
C ARG A 435 -26.47 -26.07 8.76
N ASN A 436 -25.56 -26.95 8.35
CA ASN A 436 -25.12 -28.09 9.15
C ASN A 436 -26.30 -28.93 9.70
N GLY A 437 -27.36 -29.06 8.89
CA GLY A 437 -28.61 -29.76 9.24
C GLY A 437 -29.58 -28.98 10.13
N VAL A 438 -29.28 -27.72 10.49
CA VAL A 438 -30.16 -26.82 11.24
C VAL A 438 -30.88 -25.88 10.28
N LEU A 439 -32.21 -25.84 10.35
CA LEU A 439 -33.03 -24.97 9.50
C LEU A 439 -32.77 -23.50 9.82
N VAL A 440 -32.49 -22.73 8.77
CA VAL A 440 -32.42 -21.27 8.74
C VAL A 440 -33.54 -20.77 7.84
N THR A 441 -34.15 -19.65 8.25
CA THR A 441 -35.28 -19.04 7.54
C THR A 441 -35.02 -17.55 7.44
N GLN A 442 -35.00 -17.01 6.23
CA GLN A 442 -34.78 -15.60 5.93
C GLN A 442 -35.99 -15.04 5.16
N GLN A 443 -36.42 -13.83 5.50
CA GLN A 443 -37.43 -13.11 4.72
C GLN A 443 -36.75 -12.36 3.57
N THR A 444 -37.38 -12.32 2.41
CA THR A 444 -36.92 -11.57 1.24
C THR A 444 -37.99 -10.59 0.77
N GLU A 445 -37.58 -9.42 0.30
CA GLU A 445 -38.40 -8.37 -0.29
C GLU A 445 -37.94 -8.06 -1.72
N HIS A 446 -38.23 -8.96 -2.67
CA HIS A 446 -37.89 -8.75 -4.08
C HIS A 446 -38.70 -7.61 -4.70
N GLN A 447 -38.08 -6.84 -5.61
CA GLN A 447 -38.78 -5.83 -6.40
C GLN A 447 -39.40 -6.41 -7.69
N SER A 448 -38.85 -7.51 -8.19
CA SER A 448 -39.35 -8.29 -9.33
C SER A 448 -38.91 -9.75 -9.17
N ASP A 449 -39.47 -10.67 -9.95
CA ASP A 449 -39.04 -12.07 -10.04
C ASP A 449 -37.66 -12.25 -10.72
N GLU A 450 -37.10 -11.17 -11.28
CA GLU A 450 -35.82 -11.14 -11.97
C GLU A 450 -34.68 -10.51 -11.13
N TYR A 451 -34.91 -10.00 -9.92
CA TYR A 451 -33.85 -9.32 -9.14
C TYR A 451 -33.68 -9.91 -7.74
N LEU A 452 -32.43 -10.22 -7.38
CA LEU A 452 -32.06 -10.63 -6.03
C LEU A 452 -32.32 -9.53 -5.00
N ASP A 453 -32.73 -9.94 -3.81
CA ASP A 453 -32.81 -9.04 -2.66
C ASP A 453 -31.44 -8.98 -1.97
N HIS A 454 -30.63 -7.98 -2.38
CA HIS A 454 -29.31 -7.76 -1.78
C HIS A 454 -29.34 -7.47 -0.28
N LEU A 455 -30.46 -6.94 0.26
CA LEU A 455 -30.58 -6.72 1.70
C LEU A 455 -30.75 -8.06 2.43
N ALA A 456 -31.61 -8.94 1.91
CA ALA A 456 -31.75 -10.29 2.46
C ALA A 456 -30.43 -11.08 2.38
N ILE A 457 -29.64 -10.91 1.30
CA ILE A 457 -28.30 -11.52 1.19
C ILE A 457 -27.37 -11.01 2.29
N MET A 458 -27.33 -9.70 2.51
CA MET A 458 -26.55 -9.11 3.60
C MET A 458 -26.98 -9.62 4.98
N GLU A 459 -28.26 -9.95 5.17
CA GLU A 459 -28.77 -10.48 6.43
C GLU A 459 -28.47 -11.97 6.64
N PHE A 460 -28.60 -12.80 5.60
CA PHE A 460 -28.36 -14.24 5.77
C PHE A 460 -26.90 -14.64 5.71
N ILE A 461 -26.01 -13.82 5.12
CA ILE A 461 -24.62 -14.23 4.91
C ILE A 461 -23.90 -14.56 6.22
N ASP A 462 -24.23 -13.84 7.31
CA ASP A 462 -23.74 -14.10 8.67
C ASP A 462 -24.14 -15.50 9.19
N HIS A 463 -25.19 -16.11 8.64
CA HIS A 463 -25.56 -17.49 8.97
C HIS A 463 -24.62 -18.53 8.36
N VAL A 464 -23.83 -18.15 7.35
CA VAL A 464 -22.84 -19.02 6.70
C VAL A 464 -21.46 -18.91 7.37
N ASP A 465 -21.28 -18.00 8.31
CA ASP A 465 -20.07 -17.95 9.13
C ASP A 465 -19.88 -19.28 9.89
N PRO A 466 -18.66 -19.81 9.97
CA PRO A 466 -18.33 -20.90 10.88
C PRO A 466 -18.58 -20.54 12.35
N ASP A 467 -18.69 -21.57 13.20
CA ASP A 467 -18.76 -21.34 14.63
C ASP A 467 -17.38 -20.83 15.13
N PRO A 468 -17.30 -19.70 15.88
CA PRO A 468 -16.03 -19.02 16.21
C PRO A 468 -15.01 -19.86 16.99
N GLY A 469 -15.42 -21.00 17.56
CA GLY A 469 -14.55 -21.93 18.25
C GLY A 469 -13.75 -22.84 17.32
N ASP A 470 -14.19 -23.02 16.08
CA ASP A 470 -13.60 -23.93 15.09
C ASP A 470 -12.84 -23.15 14.01
N ASP A 471 -13.38 -22.01 13.57
CA ASP A 471 -12.77 -21.13 12.58
C ASP A 471 -13.17 -19.68 12.90
N THR A 472 -12.18 -18.77 12.89
CA THR A 472 -12.38 -17.35 13.22
C THR A 472 -12.70 -16.50 11.99
N ARG A 473 -12.68 -17.08 10.79
CA ARG A 473 -13.07 -16.41 9.56
C ARG A 473 -14.56 -16.13 9.53
N ARG A 474 -14.94 -15.03 8.90
CA ARG A 474 -16.33 -14.63 8.65
C ARG A 474 -16.46 -13.87 7.35
N PHE A 475 -17.67 -13.75 6.85
CA PHE A 475 -17.97 -12.90 5.72
C PHE A 475 -18.03 -11.44 6.13
N TYR A 476 -17.33 -10.60 5.37
CA TYR A 476 -17.35 -9.15 5.49
C TYR A 476 -17.93 -8.56 4.22
N LEU A 477 -18.90 -7.67 4.36
CA LEU A 477 -19.43 -6.94 3.22
C LEU A 477 -18.39 -5.94 2.74
N VAL A 478 -18.00 -6.06 1.46
CA VAL A 478 -17.05 -5.13 0.85
C VAL A 478 -17.79 -3.88 0.43
N GLN A 479 -17.51 -2.78 1.13
CA GLN A 479 -17.94 -1.45 0.75
C GLN A 479 -16.87 -0.81 -0.12
N PHE A 480 -17.29 -0.48 -1.33
CA PHE A 480 -16.49 0.26 -2.27
C PHE A 480 -17.38 1.21 -3.05
N VAL A 481 -16.72 1.96 -3.89
CA VAL A 481 -17.30 3.08 -4.58
C VAL A 481 -17.92 2.59 -5.87
N ARG A 482 -19.26 2.55 -5.88
CA ARG A 482 -20.00 2.21 -7.10
C ARG A 482 -19.98 3.38 -8.08
N LEU A 483 -19.56 3.13 -9.31
CA LEU A 483 -19.71 4.08 -10.41
C LEU A 483 -21.14 3.94 -10.98
N ARG A 484 -21.70 5.05 -11.47
CA ARG A 484 -23.09 5.11 -11.94
C ARG A 484 -23.39 4.14 -13.09
N ASP A 485 -22.39 3.84 -13.90
CA ASP A 485 -22.50 2.95 -15.06
C ASP A 485 -21.62 1.68 -14.88
N ALA A 486 -21.24 1.36 -13.64
CA ALA A 486 -20.46 0.15 -13.33
C ALA A 486 -21.21 -0.78 -12.37
N ASN A 487 -20.58 -1.92 -12.15
CA ASN A 487 -21.05 -3.09 -11.42
C ASN A 487 -21.96 -2.78 -10.21
N TYR A 488 -23.17 -3.36 -10.20
CA TYR A 488 -24.13 -3.29 -9.09
C TYR A 488 -23.99 -4.48 -8.11
N GLU A 489 -22.94 -5.27 -8.24
CA GLU A 489 -22.65 -6.41 -7.39
C GLU A 489 -22.38 -6.02 -5.93
N SER A 490 -22.84 -6.89 -5.03
CA SER A 490 -22.43 -6.91 -3.63
C SER A 490 -21.40 -8.01 -3.44
N TYR A 491 -20.25 -7.67 -2.86
CA TYR A 491 -19.19 -8.66 -2.60
C TYR A 491 -19.04 -8.93 -1.12
N PHE A 492 -18.74 -10.18 -0.80
CA PHE A 492 -18.51 -10.63 0.56
C PHE A 492 -17.17 -11.36 0.62
N VAL A 493 -16.23 -10.85 1.41
CA VAL A 493 -14.89 -11.42 1.59
C VAL A 493 -14.88 -12.31 2.82
N PHE A 494 -14.36 -13.52 2.68
CA PHE A 494 -14.21 -14.46 3.79
C PHE A 494 -12.81 -14.37 4.39
N ALA A 495 -12.70 -13.80 5.60
CA ALA A 495 -11.40 -13.48 6.21
C ALA A 495 -11.44 -13.57 7.74
N THR A 496 -10.29 -13.74 8.40
CA THR A 496 -10.19 -13.49 9.85
C THR A 496 -10.23 -11.98 10.14
N PRO A 497 -10.50 -11.55 11.39
CA PRO A 497 -10.48 -10.13 11.74
C PRO A 497 -9.13 -9.45 11.46
N GLU A 498 -8.03 -10.16 11.67
CA GLU A 498 -6.68 -9.69 11.38
C GLU A 498 -6.47 -9.54 9.87
N GLN A 499 -6.90 -10.53 9.08
CA GLN A 499 -6.83 -10.48 7.62
C GLN A 499 -7.69 -9.35 7.06
N ALA A 500 -8.91 -9.17 7.55
CA ALA A 500 -9.79 -8.07 7.17
C ALA A 500 -9.12 -6.71 7.43
N THR A 501 -8.52 -6.52 8.61
CA THR A 501 -7.79 -5.29 8.95
C THR A 501 -6.64 -5.04 7.97
N VAL A 502 -5.92 -6.09 7.55
CA VAL A 502 -4.85 -5.96 6.56
C VAL A 502 -5.40 -5.67 5.15
N LEU A 503 -6.53 -6.27 4.75
CA LEU A 503 -7.17 -5.98 3.46
C LEU A 503 -7.69 -4.55 3.38
N GLU A 504 -8.36 -4.05 4.41
CA GLU A 504 -8.75 -2.63 4.52
C GLU A 504 -7.53 -1.72 4.41
N LYS A 505 -6.46 -2.09 5.12
CA LYS A 505 -5.23 -1.31 5.18
C LYS A 505 -4.39 -1.39 3.92
N GLU A 506 -4.36 -2.46 3.15
CA GLU A 506 -3.43 -2.61 2.02
C GLU A 506 -4.14 -2.46 0.66
N LEU A 507 -5.44 -2.75 0.62
CA LEU A 507 -6.29 -2.62 -0.58
C LEU A 507 -7.27 -1.45 -0.49
N GLY A 508 -7.40 -0.81 0.68
CA GLY A 508 -8.22 0.38 0.87
C GLY A 508 -9.74 0.14 0.89
N LEU A 509 -10.15 -1.12 1.10
CA LEU A 509 -11.54 -1.52 1.24
C LEU A 509 -12.13 -1.03 2.57
N ASP A 510 -13.46 -0.90 2.63
CA ASP A 510 -14.22 -0.80 3.89
C ASP A 510 -14.92 -2.14 4.09
N LEU A 511 -14.50 -2.92 5.09
CA LEU A 511 -15.00 -4.27 5.35
C LEU A 511 -15.90 -4.23 6.58
N ARG A 512 -17.20 -4.47 6.39
CA ARG A 512 -18.22 -4.36 7.45
C ARG A 512 -18.75 -5.68 7.94
#